data_AF-X0V2K7-F1
#
_entry.id   AF-X0V2K7-F1
#
_cell.length_a   1.000
_cell.length_b   1.000
_cell.length_c   1.000
_cell.angle_alpha   90.00
_cell.angle_beta   90.00
_cell.angle_gamma   90.00
#
_symmetry.space_group_name_H-M   'P 1'
#
loop_
_entity.id
_entity.type
_entity.pdbx_description
1 polymer ?
#
loop_
_entity_poly.entity_id
_entity_poly.type
_entity_poly.pdbx_seq_one_letter_code
_entity_poly.pdbx_strand_id
1 'polypeptide(L)'
;SEETQLDYEMHMLDLGANLDNIVYSHEHDIPRSIENDKDCLMLYFQDTVLHANADIVFWDNITTSKIYTDFIATQNYVTIELDKFCKKNNITIFYVVHANKKLNSSVLIEGKDIRGSNQLYQRSAYFYIIQRFYKNGEWFAFVNIDKHRGPFEIKRKYHQLVFEKGMYTSDREVDFEAINEAFMERDYLGRKKSTKKGRYREQVERGGHLSEKDNGRFYN
;
A
#
# COMPACT_ATOMS: atom_id res chain seq x y z
N SER A 1 5.37 -13.56 -16.76
CA SER A 1 4.66 -13.08 -17.95
C SER A 1 3.97 -11.80 -17.54
N GLU A 2 4.12 -10.72 -18.29
CA GLU A 2 3.23 -9.57 -18.12
C GLU A 2 1.92 -9.95 -18.81
N GLU A 3 0.87 -10.13 -18.02
CA GLU A 3 -0.50 -10.25 -18.55
C GLU A 3 -0.85 -8.97 -19.29
N THR A 4 -1.49 -9.11 -20.43
CA THR A 4 -2.00 -8.00 -21.22
C THR A 4 -3.35 -7.56 -20.66
N GLN A 5 -3.77 -6.33 -20.95
CA GLN A 5 -5.12 -5.85 -20.63
C GLN A 5 -6.21 -6.82 -21.14
N LEU A 6 -5.97 -7.45 -22.28
CA LEU A 6 -6.85 -8.45 -22.87
C LEU A 6 -6.99 -9.70 -21.99
N ASP A 7 -5.91 -10.18 -21.38
CA ASP A 7 -5.93 -11.34 -20.49
C ASP A 7 -6.75 -11.06 -19.23
N TYR A 8 -6.64 -9.84 -18.69
CA TYR A 8 -7.44 -9.38 -17.56
C TYR A 8 -8.92 -9.25 -17.91
N GLU A 9 -9.25 -8.62 -19.04
CA GLU A 9 -10.63 -8.47 -19.51
C GLU A 9 -11.30 -9.83 -19.78
N MET A 10 -10.59 -10.76 -20.43
CA MET A 10 -11.06 -12.12 -20.64
C MET A 10 -11.33 -12.84 -19.32
N HIS A 11 -10.43 -12.71 -18.34
CA HIS A 11 -10.62 -13.32 -17.03
C HIS A 11 -11.79 -12.70 -16.26
N MET A 12 -12.00 -11.39 -16.34
CA MET A 12 -13.14 -10.70 -15.71
C MET A 12 -14.46 -11.12 -16.36
N LEU A 13 -14.48 -11.33 -17.67
CA LEU A 13 -15.64 -11.90 -18.38
C LEU A 13 -15.91 -13.35 -17.96
N ASP A 14 -14.87 -14.16 -17.77
CA ASP A 14 -14.99 -15.54 -17.25
C ASP A 14 -15.57 -15.55 -15.81
N LEU A 15 -15.32 -14.50 -15.03
CA LEU A 15 -15.92 -14.29 -13.72
C LEU A 15 -17.37 -13.75 -13.77
N GLY A 16 -17.91 -13.51 -14.97
CA GLY A 16 -19.25 -12.96 -15.17
C GLY A 16 -19.38 -11.50 -14.74
N ALA A 17 -18.28 -10.74 -14.71
CA ALA A 17 -18.29 -9.34 -14.33
C ALA A 17 -19.00 -8.50 -15.40
N ASN A 18 -19.98 -7.70 -14.99
CA ASN A 18 -20.60 -6.70 -15.86
C ASN A 18 -19.69 -5.45 -15.92
N LEU A 19 -19.03 -5.26 -17.06
CA LEU A 19 -18.14 -4.12 -17.29
C LEU A 19 -18.86 -2.89 -17.88
N ASP A 20 -20.13 -2.99 -18.25
CA ASP A 20 -20.90 -1.92 -18.91
C ASP A 20 -21.05 -0.66 -18.03
N ASN A 21 -20.86 -0.82 -16.72
CA ASN A 21 -20.94 0.25 -15.73
C ASN A 21 -19.56 0.77 -15.28
N ILE A 22 -18.48 0.39 -15.99
CA ILE A 22 -17.12 0.84 -15.69
C ILE A 22 -16.69 1.87 -16.74
N VAL A 23 -16.29 3.04 -16.26
CA VAL A 23 -15.70 4.08 -17.10
C VAL A 23 -14.22 4.18 -16.82
N TYR A 24 -13.41 4.08 -17.87
CA TYR A 24 -11.96 4.27 -17.80
C TYR A 24 -11.61 5.69 -18.24
N SER A 25 -10.68 6.33 -17.52
CA SER A 25 -10.14 7.65 -17.85
C SER A 25 -8.64 7.64 -17.63
N HIS A 26 -7.87 8.26 -18.52
CA HIS A 26 -6.42 8.28 -18.43
C HIS A 26 -5.87 9.72 -18.38
N GLU A 27 -4.71 9.90 -17.73
CA GLU A 27 -4.08 11.24 -17.64
C GLU A 27 -3.56 11.78 -18.98
N HIS A 28 -3.45 10.93 -20.00
CA HIS A 28 -3.10 11.37 -21.35
C HIS A 28 -4.29 11.98 -22.10
N ASP A 29 -5.52 11.79 -21.61
CA ASP A 29 -6.74 12.39 -22.15
C ASP A 29 -6.93 13.84 -21.66
N ILE A 30 -6.17 14.25 -20.63
CA ILE A 30 -6.23 15.61 -20.08
C ILE A 30 -5.80 16.61 -21.17
N PRO A 31 -6.61 17.64 -21.48
CA PRO A 31 -6.25 18.65 -22.47
C PRO A 31 -4.98 19.41 -22.08
N ARG A 32 -4.02 19.53 -23.01
CA ARG A 32 -2.75 20.26 -22.81
C ARG A 32 -2.93 21.69 -22.31
N SER A 33 -4.04 22.34 -22.65
CA SER A 33 -4.36 23.70 -22.23
C SER A 33 -4.55 23.85 -20.72
N ILE A 34 -4.86 22.75 -20.01
CA ILE A 34 -5.13 22.76 -18.57
C ILE A 34 -4.09 22.01 -17.74
N GLU A 35 -3.13 21.32 -18.37
CA GLU A 35 -2.17 20.43 -17.69
C GLU A 35 -1.31 21.08 -16.60
N ASN A 36 -1.16 22.42 -16.63
CA ASN A 36 -0.34 23.16 -15.68
C ASN A 36 -1.16 23.99 -14.68
N ASP A 37 -2.49 23.97 -14.80
CA ASP A 37 -3.40 24.69 -13.91
C ASP A 37 -4.11 23.69 -12.99
N LYS A 38 -3.69 23.69 -11.72
CA LYS A 38 -4.23 22.78 -10.71
C LYS A 38 -5.74 22.90 -10.50
N ASP A 39 -6.31 24.10 -10.67
CA ASP A 39 -7.72 24.35 -10.43
C ASP A 39 -8.52 23.82 -11.63
N CYS A 40 -8.03 24.04 -12.85
CA CYS A 40 -8.59 23.45 -14.05
C CYS A 40 -8.48 21.91 -14.05
N LEU A 41 -7.34 21.35 -13.61
CA LEU A 41 -7.15 19.91 -13.46
C LEU A 41 -8.14 19.29 -12.46
N MET A 42 -8.34 19.94 -11.31
CA MET A 42 -9.28 19.49 -10.29
C MET A 42 -10.73 19.57 -10.81
N LEU A 43 -11.09 20.64 -11.51
CA LEU A 43 -12.40 20.77 -12.15
C LEU A 43 -12.61 19.69 -13.20
N TYR A 44 -11.61 19.43 -14.06
CA TYR A 44 -11.67 18.36 -15.06
C TYR A 44 -11.93 16.99 -14.42
N PHE A 45 -11.23 16.66 -13.33
CA PHE A 45 -11.47 15.42 -12.60
C PHE A 45 -12.90 15.34 -12.06
N GLN A 46 -13.37 16.40 -11.38
CA GLN A 46 -14.72 16.41 -10.80
C GLN A 46 -15.78 16.28 -11.89
N ASP A 47 -15.60 16.98 -13.00
CA ASP A 47 -16.49 16.95 -14.15
C ASP A 47 -16.54 15.56 -14.79
N THR A 48 -15.38 14.92 -14.96
CA THR A 48 -15.27 13.55 -15.49
C THR A 48 -16.05 12.56 -14.62
N VAL A 49 -15.87 12.62 -13.30
CA VAL A 49 -16.55 11.73 -12.35
C VAL A 49 -18.07 11.94 -12.37
N LEU A 50 -18.52 13.19 -12.39
CA LEU A 50 -19.95 13.53 -12.41
C LEU A 50 -20.61 13.16 -13.74
N HIS A 51 -19.96 13.41 -14.88
CA HIS A 51 -20.46 13.01 -16.19
C HIS A 51 -20.53 11.49 -16.35
N ALA A 52 -19.58 10.76 -15.77
CA ALA A 52 -19.63 9.30 -15.71
C ALA A 52 -20.72 8.77 -14.78
N ASN A 53 -21.34 9.63 -13.96
CA ASN A 53 -22.30 9.26 -12.92
C ASN A 53 -21.74 8.16 -12.00
N ALA A 54 -20.48 8.31 -11.58
CA ALA A 54 -19.78 7.28 -10.82
C ALA A 54 -20.05 7.41 -9.31
N ASP A 55 -20.48 6.31 -8.68
CA ASP A 55 -20.59 6.19 -7.22
C ASP A 55 -19.25 5.88 -6.55
N ILE A 56 -18.38 5.15 -7.27
CA ILE A 56 -17.07 4.68 -6.80
C ILE A 56 -16.01 5.01 -7.84
N VAL A 57 -14.90 5.59 -7.39
CA VAL A 57 -13.74 5.94 -8.21
C VAL A 57 -12.51 5.24 -7.68
N PHE A 58 -11.75 4.59 -8.56
CA PHE A 58 -10.41 4.06 -8.28
C PHE A 58 -9.36 4.92 -9.00
N TRP A 59 -8.42 5.50 -8.25
CA TRP A 59 -7.35 6.34 -8.77
C TRP A 59 -5.98 5.69 -8.54
N ASP A 60 -5.37 5.19 -9.62
CA ASP A 60 -4.04 4.57 -9.62
C ASP A 60 -3.02 5.41 -10.42
N ASN A 61 -2.04 6.09 -9.82
CA ASN A 61 -1.87 6.37 -8.39
C ASN A 61 -1.85 7.90 -8.17
N ILE A 62 -2.38 8.35 -7.03
CA ILE A 62 -2.46 9.79 -6.75
C ILE A 62 -1.07 10.39 -6.61
N THR A 63 -0.08 9.68 -6.05
CA THR A 63 1.25 10.25 -5.76
C THR A 63 2.13 10.57 -6.97
N THR A 64 1.79 10.09 -8.16
CA THR A 64 2.46 10.43 -9.42
C THR A 64 1.56 11.16 -10.39
N SER A 65 0.35 11.51 -9.97
CA SER A 65 -0.61 12.18 -10.83
C SER A 65 -0.19 13.59 -11.19
N LYS A 66 -0.48 14.03 -12.43
CA LYS A 66 -0.38 15.45 -12.82
C LYS A 66 -1.18 16.37 -11.89
N ILE A 67 -2.33 15.92 -11.39
CA ILE A 67 -3.19 16.70 -10.47
C ILE A 67 -2.50 16.89 -9.12
N TYR A 68 -1.75 15.87 -8.68
CA TYR A 68 -1.07 15.82 -7.39
C TYR A 68 0.45 16.03 -7.59
N THR A 69 0.82 17.28 -7.92
CA THR A 69 2.22 17.66 -8.16
C THR A 69 3.11 17.54 -6.91
N ASP A 70 4.44 17.62 -7.08
CA ASP A 70 5.41 17.46 -5.99
C ASP A 70 5.38 18.59 -4.92
N PHE A 71 4.62 19.66 -5.14
CA PHE A 71 4.49 20.75 -4.17
C PHE A 71 3.49 20.39 -3.05
N ILE A 72 3.96 20.34 -1.81
CA ILE A 72 3.15 20.00 -0.61
C ILE A 72 1.87 20.84 -0.52
N ALA A 73 1.93 22.13 -0.89
CA ALA A 73 0.76 23.00 -0.88
C ALA A 73 -0.33 22.53 -1.86
N THR A 74 0.05 22.11 -3.06
CA THR A 74 -0.86 21.55 -4.07
C THR A 74 -1.43 20.23 -3.60
N GLN A 75 -0.62 19.35 -3.03
CA GLN A 75 -1.05 18.08 -2.47
C GLN A 75 -2.11 18.25 -1.36
N ASN A 76 -1.88 19.20 -0.45
CA ASN A 76 -2.83 19.56 0.60
C ASN A 76 -4.14 20.07 0.00
N TYR A 77 -4.06 20.96 -0.98
CA TYR A 77 -5.21 21.49 -1.70
C TYR A 77 -6.04 20.37 -2.34
N VAL A 78 -5.42 19.50 -3.15
CA VAL A 78 -6.11 18.38 -3.80
C VAL A 78 -6.77 17.48 -2.76
N THR A 79 -6.08 17.13 -1.68
CA THR A 79 -6.66 16.27 -0.63
C THR A 79 -7.88 16.92 0.05
N ILE A 80 -7.85 18.24 0.25
CA ILE A 80 -9.00 18.99 0.81
C ILE A 80 -10.16 18.99 -0.17
N GLU A 81 -9.91 19.28 -1.44
CA GLU A 81 -10.96 19.34 -2.47
C GLU A 81 -11.58 17.97 -2.73
N LEU A 82 -10.80 16.88 -2.69
CA LEU A 82 -11.33 15.53 -2.77
C LEU A 82 -12.26 15.20 -1.59
N ASP A 83 -11.85 15.50 -0.36
CA ASP A 83 -12.70 15.28 0.83
C ASP A 83 -14.03 16.05 0.74
N LYS A 84 -14.00 17.30 0.27
CA LYS A 84 -15.20 18.10 0.03
C LYS A 84 -16.06 17.50 -1.08
N PHE A 85 -15.45 17.11 -2.18
CA PHE A 85 -16.14 16.54 -3.34
C PHE A 85 -16.85 15.23 -3.01
N CYS A 86 -16.18 14.31 -2.30
CA CYS A 86 -16.77 13.05 -1.82
C CYS A 86 -18.00 13.32 -0.95
N LYS A 87 -17.88 14.22 0.05
CA LYS A 87 -18.98 14.54 0.98
C LYS A 87 -20.15 15.22 0.30
N LYS A 88 -19.89 16.14 -0.63
CA LYS A 88 -20.93 16.90 -1.34
C LYS A 88 -21.76 16.01 -2.26
N ASN A 89 -21.10 15.08 -2.96
CA ASN A 89 -21.74 14.30 -4.02
C ASN A 89 -22.05 12.85 -3.60
N ASN A 90 -21.73 12.46 -2.37
CA ASN A 90 -21.87 11.09 -1.88
C ASN A 90 -21.10 10.05 -2.71
N ILE A 91 -19.87 10.39 -3.10
CA ILE A 91 -18.99 9.57 -3.93
C ILE A 91 -17.88 8.96 -3.07
N THR A 92 -17.54 7.70 -3.32
CA THR A 92 -16.40 7.03 -2.67
C THR A 92 -15.19 7.02 -3.59
N ILE A 93 -14.08 7.61 -3.14
CA ILE A 93 -12.82 7.59 -3.89
C ILE A 93 -11.80 6.71 -3.17
N PHE A 94 -11.34 5.67 -3.85
CA PHE A 94 -10.15 4.89 -3.51
C PHE A 94 -8.97 5.44 -4.30
N TYR A 95 -7.87 5.72 -3.63
CA TYR A 95 -6.65 6.16 -4.29
C TYR A 95 -5.43 5.38 -3.78
N VAL A 96 -4.54 5.02 -4.69
CA VAL A 96 -3.29 4.34 -4.37
C VAL A 96 -2.22 5.38 -4.03
N VAL A 97 -1.57 5.21 -2.89
CA VAL A 97 -0.49 6.08 -2.41
C VAL A 97 0.78 5.25 -2.29
N HIS A 98 1.87 5.69 -2.93
CA HIS A 98 3.16 5.02 -2.74
C HIS A 98 3.79 5.36 -1.38
N ALA A 99 4.48 4.38 -0.80
CA ALA A 99 5.35 4.62 0.34
C ALA A 99 6.56 5.50 -0.04
N ASN A 100 7.15 6.18 0.94
CA ASN A 100 8.31 7.03 0.71
C ASN A 100 9.51 6.19 0.24
N LYS A 101 10.21 6.63 -0.81
CA LYS A 101 11.40 5.95 -1.36
C LYS A 101 12.53 5.71 -0.34
N LYS A 102 12.57 6.51 0.74
CA LYS A 102 13.57 6.39 1.81
C LYS A 102 13.29 5.25 2.78
N LEU A 103 12.11 4.64 2.75
CA LEU A 103 11.84 3.45 3.53
C LEU A 103 12.68 2.29 3.00
N ASN A 104 13.48 1.72 3.88
CA ASN A 104 14.18 0.48 3.57
C ASN A 104 13.25 -0.72 3.77
N SER A 105 13.59 -1.86 3.19
CA SER A 105 12.89 -3.14 3.42
C SER A 105 13.08 -3.69 4.84
N SER A 106 13.53 -2.86 5.79
CA SER A 106 13.80 -3.24 7.17
C SER A 106 12.80 -2.77 8.20
N VAL A 107 11.78 -2.03 7.77
CA VAL A 107 10.67 -1.58 8.63
C VAL A 107 9.32 -2.08 8.11
N LEU A 108 8.40 -2.33 9.03
CA LEU A 108 6.99 -2.42 8.72
C LEU A 108 6.45 -1.01 8.48
N ILE A 109 5.69 -0.82 7.41
CA ILE A 109 5.20 0.49 6.97
C ILE A 109 4.00 0.91 7.84
N GLU A 110 3.98 2.17 8.27
CA GLU A 110 2.84 2.80 8.94
C GLU A 110 2.22 3.90 8.07
N GLY A 111 1.00 4.36 8.39
CA GLY A 111 0.28 5.34 7.56
C GLY A 111 1.01 6.69 7.36
N LYS A 112 1.91 7.05 8.28
CA LYS A 112 2.74 8.27 8.17
C LYS A 112 3.88 8.14 7.16
N ASP A 113 4.20 6.92 6.71
CA ASP A 113 5.37 6.63 5.88
C ASP A 113 5.09 6.77 4.37
N ILE A 114 3.97 7.42 4.02
CA ILE A 114 3.60 7.70 2.64
C ILE A 114 4.52 8.71 1.95
N ARG A 115 4.57 8.65 0.62
CA ARG A 115 5.18 9.68 -0.23
C ARG A 115 4.28 10.91 -0.28
N GLY A 116 4.88 12.10 -0.20
CA GLY A 116 4.17 13.37 -0.30
C GLY A 116 3.59 13.82 1.03
N SER A 117 2.40 14.41 1.00
CA SER A 117 1.79 15.01 2.17
C SER A 117 1.09 13.98 3.05
N ASN A 118 1.38 14.02 4.36
CA ASN A 118 0.66 13.27 5.39
C ASN A 118 -0.85 13.62 5.46
N GLN A 119 -1.31 14.66 4.76
CA GLN A 119 -2.74 14.98 4.66
C GLN A 119 -3.56 13.85 4.05
N LEU A 120 -3.01 13.07 3.11
CA LEU A 120 -3.70 11.90 2.54
C LEU A 120 -4.09 10.90 3.64
N TYR A 121 -3.13 10.55 4.49
CA TYR A 121 -3.38 9.70 5.66
C TYR A 121 -4.33 10.37 6.66
N GLN A 122 -4.15 11.65 6.98
CA GLN A 122 -4.95 12.33 8.00
C GLN A 122 -6.44 12.49 7.61
N ARG A 123 -6.72 12.75 6.34
CA ARG A 123 -8.07 13.04 5.83
C ARG A 123 -8.83 11.80 5.38
N SER A 124 -8.15 10.72 4.98
CA SER A 124 -8.80 9.46 4.64
C SER A 124 -9.71 8.96 5.76
N ALA A 125 -10.86 8.38 5.41
CA ALA A 125 -11.71 7.69 6.38
C ALA A 125 -11.13 6.31 6.73
N TYR A 126 -10.58 5.64 5.73
CA TYR A 126 -9.98 4.31 5.81
C TYR A 126 -8.58 4.34 5.22
N PHE A 127 -7.65 3.60 5.82
CA PHE A 127 -6.28 3.50 5.31
C PHE A 127 -5.78 2.06 5.42
N TYR A 128 -5.46 1.47 4.28
CA TYR A 128 -4.99 0.10 4.15
C TYR A 128 -3.54 0.11 3.67
N ILE A 129 -2.68 -0.66 4.33
CA ILE A 129 -1.26 -0.79 3.97
C ILE A 129 -1.04 -2.19 3.44
N ILE A 130 -0.72 -2.29 2.16
CA ILE A 130 -0.29 -3.54 1.54
C ILE A 130 1.23 -3.58 1.57
N GLN A 131 1.80 -4.59 2.21
CA GLN A 131 3.25 -4.79 2.25
C GLN A 131 3.59 -6.25 1.93
N ARG A 132 4.71 -6.44 1.22
CA ARG A 132 5.26 -7.76 0.92
C ARG A 132 6.76 -7.82 1.17
N PHE A 133 7.25 -9.01 1.52
CA PHE A 133 8.66 -9.32 1.65
C PHE A 133 8.91 -10.79 1.30
N TYR A 134 10.14 -11.13 0.92
CA TYR A 134 10.51 -12.53 0.68
C TYR A 134 10.76 -13.25 2.00
N LYS A 135 10.27 -14.48 2.12
CA LYS A 135 10.53 -15.37 3.24
C LYS A 135 10.66 -16.80 2.70
N ASN A 136 11.81 -17.43 2.94
CA ASN A 136 12.08 -18.81 2.50
C ASN A 136 11.86 -19.02 0.98
N GLY A 137 12.22 -18.03 0.16
CA GLY A 137 12.08 -18.12 -1.30
C GLY A 137 10.66 -17.87 -1.83
N GLU A 138 9.70 -17.52 -0.97
CA GLU A 138 8.33 -17.17 -1.36
C GLU A 138 7.98 -15.74 -0.95
N TRP A 139 7.02 -15.14 -1.66
CA TRP A 139 6.48 -13.84 -1.27
C TRP A 139 5.51 -14.00 -0.10
N PHE A 140 5.82 -13.34 1.00
CA PHE A 140 4.89 -13.11 2.09
C PHE A 140 4.25 -11.73 1.90
N ALA A 141 2.93 -11.69 1.72
CA ALA A 141 2.17 -10.45 1.52
C ALA A 141 1.05 -10.35 2.57
N PHE A 142 0.79 -9.13 3.04
CA PHE A 142 -0.28 -8.88 3.99
C PHE A 142 -0.87 -7.47 3.79
N VAL A 143 -2.09 -7.30 4.28
CA VAL A 143 -2.77 -6.01 4.42
C VAL A 143 -2.91 -5.68 5.90
N ASN A 144 -2.59 -4.46 6.28
CA ASN A 144 -2.89 -3.89 7.59
C ASN A 144 -3.97 -2.82 7.45
N ILE A 145 -5.02 -2.91 8.25
CA ILE A 145 -6.01 -1.84 8.46
C ILE A 145 -5.43 -0.85 9.49
N ASP A 146 -4.69 0.14 8.99
CA ASP A 146 -4.04 1.15 9.84
C ASP A 146 -5.04 2.17 10.38
N LYS A 147 -6.10 2.45 9.62
CA LYS A 147 -7.15 3.41 10.00
C LYS A 147 -8.54 2.99 9.53
N HIS A 148 -9.52 3.14 10.42
CA HIS A 148 -10.93 2.88 10.15
C HIS A 148 -11.83 3.88 10.92
N ARG A 149 -12.38 4.89 10.23
CA ARG A 149 -13.29 5.91 10.81
C ARG A 149 -14.77 5.56 10.59
N GLY A 150 -15.14 4.32 10.89
CA GLY A 150 -16.53 3.86 10.86
C GLY A 150 -17.19 3.84 12.25
N PRO A 151 -18.47 3.44 12.36
CA PRO A 151 -19.19 3.32 13.63
C PRO A 151 -18.59 2.27 14.57
N PHE A 152 -17.83 1.31 14.01
CA PHE A 152 -17.05 0.33 14.77
C PHE A 152 -15.56 0.64 14.60
N GLU A 153 -14.84 0.75 15.70
CA GLU A 153 -13.41 1.00 15.68
C GLU A 153 -12.65 -0.30 15.39
N ILE A 154 -12.12 -0.42 14.16
CA ILE A 154 -11.22 -1.49 13.77
C ILE A 154 -9.82 -0.89 13.72
N LYS A 155 -9.00 -1.13 14.74
CA LYS A 155 -7.61 -0.69 14.78
C LYS A 155 -6.68 -1.88 14.60
N ARG A 156 -5.77 -1.79 13.62
CA ARG A 156 -4.62 -2.69 13.43
C ARG A 156 -4.99 -4.15 13.29
N LYS A 157 -5.91 -4.44 12.36
CA LYS A 157 -6.14 -5.81 11.89
C LYS A 157 -5.18 -6.13 10.76
N TYR A 158 -4.63 -7.33 10.78
CA TYR A 158 -3.73 -7.83 9.75
C TYR A 158 -4.37 -9.00 9.03
N HIS A 159 -4.26 -8.99 7.71
CA HIS A 159 -4.75 -10.05 6.84
C HIS A 159 -3.57 -10.55 6.00
N GLN A 160 -3.17 -11.80 6.18
CA GLN A 160 -2.19 -12.41 5.29
C GLN A 160 -2.88 -12.73 3.96
N LEU A 161 -2.29 -12.29 2.85
CA LEU A 161 -2.77 -12.54 1.50
C LEU A 161 -2.14 -13.81 0.94
N VAL A 162 -2.97 -14.68 0.37
CA VAL A 162 -2.55 -15.92 -0.28
C VAL A 162 -2.65 -15.75 -1.79
N PHE A 163 -1.58 -16.13 -2.49
CA PHE A 163 -1.51 -16.06 -3.95
C PHE A 163 -1.17 -17.44 -4.51
N GLU A 164 -1.86 -17.85 -5.57
CA GLU A 164 -1.55 -19.03 -6.37
C GLU A 164 -1.23 -18.62 -7.80
N LYS A 165 -0.07 -19.02 -8.31
CA LYS A 165 0.41 -18.63 -9.66
C LYS A 165 0.41 -17.11 -9.90
N GLY A 166 0.57 -16.31 -8.85
CA GLY A 166 0.56 -14.85 -8.92
C GLY A 166 -0.82 -14.22 -8.72
N MET A 167 -1.88 -15.02 -8.66
CA MET A 167 -3.27 -14.55 -8.48
C MET A 167 -3.68 -14.62 -7.02
N TYR A 168 -4.33 -13.57 -6.52
CA TYR A 168 -4.95 -13.60 -5.19
C TYR A 168 -6.03 -14.69 -5.15
N THR A 169 -6.04 -15.49 -4.09
CA THR A 169 -7.02 -16.57 -3.91
C THR A 169 -7.81 -16.47 -2.62
N SER A 170 -7.17 -15.98 -1.55
CA SER A 170 -7.80 -15.85 -0.24
C SER A 170 -6.98 -14.96 0.67
N ASP A 171 -7.59 -14.53 1.77
CA ASP A 171 -6.89 -13.96 2.91
C ASP A 171 -7.32 -14.59 4.22
N ARG A 172 -6.48 -14.42 5.24
CA ARG A 172 -6.79 -14.85 6.61
C ARG A 172 -6.36 -13.78 7.60
N GLU A 173 -7.22 -13.55 8.60
CA GLU A 173 -6.88 -12.69 9.73
C GLU A 173 -5.71 -13.32 10.51
N VAL A 174 -4.71 -12.50 10.83
CA VAL A 174 -3.52 -12.87 11.62
C VAL A 174 -3.25 -11.77 12.64
N ASP A 175 -2.59 -12.13 13.74
CA ASP A 175 -2.16 -11.15 14.74
C ASP A 175 -0.86 -10.44 14.31
N PHE A 176 -0.53 -9.38 15.04
CA PHE A 176 0.68 -8.61 14.78
C PHE A 176 1.94 -9.44 15.05
N GLU A 177 1.90 -10.29 16.07
CA GLU A 177 2.99 -11.16 16.48
C GLU A 177 3.43 -12.08 15.33
N ALA A 178 2.49 -12.73 14.64
CA ALA A 178 2.77 -13.58 13.48
C ALA A 178 3.38 -12.78 12.31
N ILE A 179 2.89 -11.57 12.05
CA ILE A 179 3.47 -10.68 11.03
C ILE A 179 4.89 -10.28 11.41
N ASN A 180 5.13 -9.90 12.66
CA ASN A 180 6.42 -9.47 13.15
C ASN A 180 7.44 -10.62 13.12
N GLU A 181 7.05 -11.83 13.54
CA GLU A 181 7.89 -13.03 13.42
C GLU A 181 8.25 -13.33 11.97
N ALA A 182 7.26 -13.35 11.07
CA ALA A 182 7.50 -13.55 9.65
C ALA A 182 8.42 -12.47 9.06
N PHE A 183 8.24 -11.22 9.48
CA PHE A 183 9.08 -10.12 9.06
C PHE A 183 10.52 -10.29 9.56
N MET A 184 10.73 -10.70 10.81
CA MET A 184 12.07 -10.94 11.36
C MET A 184 12.79 -12.11 10.67
N GLU A 185 12.04 -13.10 10.18
CA GLU A 185 12.53 -14.25 9.42
C GLU A 185 12.74 -13.98 7.92
N ARG A 186 12.38 -12.79 7.42
CA ARG A 186 12.45 -12.46 6.00
C ARG A 186 13.86 -12.65 5.42
N ASP A 187 13.90 -12.97 4.13
CA ASP A 187 15.14 -13.07 3.38
C ASP A 187 15.74 -11.66 3.21
N TYR A 188 16.95 -11.47 3.70
CA TYR A 188 17.71 -10.24 3.48
C TYR A 188 18.55 -10.37 2.21
N LEU A 189 18.31 -9.52 1.22
CA LEU A 189 19.25 -9.31 0.12
C LEU A 189 20.61 -8.91 0.72
N GLY A 190 21.62 -9.78 0.61
CA GLY A 190 23.00 -9.48 1.03
C GLY A 190 23.50 -10.13 2.34
N ARG A 191 22.74 -11.01 3.01
CA ARG A 191 23.28 -11.88 4.08
C ARG A 191 22.91 -13.34 3.84
N LYS A 192 23.91 -14.18 3.54
CA LYS A 192 23.81 -15.63 3.77
C LYS A 192 23.25 -15.84 5.19
N LYS A 193 22.29 -16.76 5.34
CA LYS A 193 21.76 -17.23 6.63
C LYS A 193 22.93 -17.53 7.59
N SER A 194 23.34 -16.53 8.37
CA SER A 194 24.02 -16.72 9.63
C SER A 194 22.91 -16.81 10.66
N THR A 195 22.17 -17.92 10.63
CA THR A 195 21.24 -18.25 11.71
C THR A 195 22.06 -18.27 12.99
N LYS A 196 21.83 -17.32 13.90
CA LYS A 196 22.42 -17.32 15.25
C LYS A 196 22.17 -18.67 15.98
N LYS A 197 21.08 -19.38 15.64
CA LYS A 197 20.81 -20.76 16.07
C LYS A 197 21.87 -21.79 15.62
N GLY A 198 22.52 -21.59 14.48
CA GLY A 198 23.61 -22.44 14.00
C GLY A 198 24.92 -22.22 14.76
N ARG A 199 25.25 -20.96 15.08
CA ARG A 199 26.47 -20.63 15.85
C ARG A 199 26.37 -20.99 17.33
N TYR A 200 25.19 -20.93 17.92
CA TYR A 200 25.01 -21.33 19.33
C TYR A 200 25.19 -22.84 19.53
N ARG A 201 24.70 -23.66 18.59
CA ARG A 201 25.00 -25.11 18.59
C ARG A 201 26.49 -25.39 18.35
N GLU A 202 27.11 -24.74 17.36
CA GLU A 202 28.54 -24.92 17.09
C GLU A 202 29.47 -24.48 18.24
N GLN A 203 29.14 -23.42 19.00
CA GLN A 203 29.97 -22.97 20.12
C GLN A 203 29.83 -23.85 21.36
N VAL A 204 28.63 -24.36 21.63
CA VAL A 204 28.38 -25.28 22.75
C VAL A 204 28.96 -26.67 22.45
N GLU A 205 28.87 -27.14 21.20
CA GLU A 205 29.47 -28.42 20.77
C GLU A 205 31.01 -28.36 20.68
N ARG A 206 31.61 -27.16 20.56
CA ARG A 206 33.07 -26.95 20.58
C ARG A 206 33.63 -26.50 21.93
N GLY A 207 32.85 -26.54 23.01
CA GLY A 207 33.33 -26.32 24.38
C GLY A 207 33.81 -24.89 24.70
N GLY A 208 33.33 -23.87 23.99
CA GLY A 208 33.75 -22.48 24.22
C GLY A 208 33.05 -21.83 25.41
N HIS A 209 33.81 -21.44 26.44
CA HIS A 209 33.31 -20.59 27.53
C HIS A 209 33.02 -19.16 27.04
N LEU A 210 31.84 -18.64 27.36
CA LEU A 210 31.42 -17.25 27.08
C LEU A 210 32.02 -16.30 28.14
N SER A 211 32.63 -15.19 27.72
CA SER A 211 33.06 -14.11 28.63
C SER A 211 31.94 -13.08 28.83
N GLU A 212 31.73 -12.63 30.08
CA GLU A 212 30.65 -11.75 30.56
C GLU A 212 30.53 -10.35 29.91
N LYS A 213 31.36 -10.00 28.91
CA LYS A 213 31.42 -8.64 28.35
C LYS A 213 30.32 -8.29 27.35
N ASP A 214 29.49 -9.25 26.92
CA ASP A 214 28.48 -9.01 25.88
C ASP A 214 27.10 -8.58 26.39
N ASN A 215 26.86 -8.53 27.70
CA ASN A 215 25.54 -8.22 28.27
C ASN A 215 25.20 -6.72 28.37
N GLY A 216 26.13 -5.82 28.03
CA GLY A 216 25.98 -4.38 28.34
C GLY A 216 25.57 -3.44 27.20
N ARG A 217 25.29 -3.92 25.98
CA ARG A 217 25.13 -3.03 24.79
C ARG A 217 23.77 -3.10 24.09
N PHE A 218 22.74 -3.64 24.73
CA PHE A 218 21.42 -3.82 24.12
C PHE A 218 20.28 -3.09 24.82
N TYR A 219 20.54 -1.91 25.40
CA TYR A 219 19.47 -0.95 25.68
C TYR A 219 20.03 0.47 25.55
N ASN A 220 19.71 1.11 24.42
CA ASN A 220 19.44 2.54 24.23
C ASN A 220 19.04 2.77 22.77
#